data_AF-A0A7C7VF82-F1
#
_entry.id   AF-A0A7C7VF82-F1
#
_cell.length_a   1.000
_cell.length_b   1.000
_cell.length_c   1.000
_cell.angle_alpha   90.00
_cell.angle_beta   90.00
_cell.angle_gamma   90.00
#
_symmetry.space_group_name_H-M   'P 1'
#
loop_
_entity.id
_entity.type
_entity.pdbx_description
1 polymer ?
#
loop_
_entity_poly.entity_id
_entity_poly.type
_entity_poly.pdbx_seq_one_letter_code
_entity_poly.pdbx_strand_id
1 'polypeptide(L)'
;MKRRIPLAQAHALAEDFITAIYPFCERAEVAGSVRRGQAELGDIEIVAQPLTRPVMGLFGPMGETDALLDFPWHTWGRLVKNGPRYKQIFTPQGVALDVFIVRPPAQFGLVFLIRTGPADFSRWVVTPRRKGGGLPSHLRVRDGAIWQGNEVIPTPTEADVFRVLGLDPIPPAERKPLWWSAKEHV
;
A
#
# COMPACT_ATOMS: atom_id res chain seq x y z
N MET A 1 -23.22 -8.05 6.76
CA MET A 1 -22.56 -8.01 5.43
C MET A 1 -21.78 -6.70 5.32
N LYS A 2 -20.60 -6.68 4.68
CA LYS A 2 -19.89 -5.42 4.39
C LYS A 2 -20.78 -4.60 3.43
N ARG A 3 -21.09 -3.36 3.79
CA ARG A 3 -21.85 -2.44 2.92
C ARG A 3 -20.97 -2.10 1.71
N ARG A 4 -21.54 -2.19 0.51
CA ARG A 4 -20.88 -1.65 -0.68
C ARG A 4 -21.29 -0.20 -0.89
N ILE A 5 -20.33 0.62 -1.32
CA ILE A 5 -20.57 2.03 -1.65
C ILE A 5 -20.16 2.33 -3.09
N PRO A 6 -20.80 3.33 -3.75
CA PRO A 6 -20.40 3.80 -5.07
C PRO A 6 -18.99 4.39 -5.07
N LEU A 7 -18.30 4.30 -6.22
CA LEU A 7 -16.96 4.84 -6.42
C LEU A 7 -16.80 6.30 -5.98
N ALA A 8 -17.73 7.18 -6.37
CA ALA A 8 -17.68 8.60 -6.01
C ALA A 8 -17.72 8.83 -4.49
N GLN A 9 -18.55 8.05 -3.77
CA GLN A 9 -18.62 8.13 -2.31
C GLN A 9 -17.33 7.63 -1.66
N ALA A 10 -16.73 6.58 -2.21
CA ALA A 10 -15.47 6.04 -1.71
C ALA A 10 -14.29 7.00 -1.94
N HIS A 11 -14.25 7.66 -3.11
CA HIS A 11 -13.27 8.69 -3.40
C HIS A 11 -13.35 9.85 -2.41
N ALA A 12 -14.55 10.40 -2.19
CA ALA A 12 -14.73 11.50 -1.25
C ALA A 12 -14.25 11.13 0.17
N LEU A 13 -14.66 9.97 0.68
CA LEU A 13 -14.24 9.50 2.00
C LEU A 13 -12.72 9.24 2.08
N ALA A 14 -12.10 8.76 0.99
CA ALA A 14 -10.66 8.55 0.92
C ALA A 14 -9.88 9.88 0.90
N GLU A 15 -10.36 10.87 0.15
CA GLU A 15 -9.75 12.20 0.05
C GLU A 15 -9.87 12.99 1.37
N ASP A 16 -11.03 12.93 2.03
CA ASP A 16 -11.23 13.50 3.36
C ASP A 16 -10.22 12.91 4.36
N PHE A 17 -10.06 11.58 4.33
CA PHE A 17 -9.12 10.88 5.21
C PHE A 17 -7.67 11.24 4.91
N ILE A 18 -7.27 11.24 3.64
CA ILE A 18 -5.92 11.66 3.21
C ILE A 18 -5.63 13.07 3.70
N THR A 19 -6.56 14.00 3.51
CA THR A 19 -6.42 15.40 3.95
C THR A 19 -6.11 15.47 5.44
N ALA A 20 -6.77 14.66 6.27
CA ALA A 20 -6.54 14.64 7.71
C ALA A 20 -5.20 14.01 8.13
N ILE A 21 -4.71 12.99 7.42
CA ILE A 21 -3.43 12.35 7.74
C ILE A 21 -2.23 13.04 7.07
N TYR A 22 -2.45 13.86 6.04
CA TYR A 22 -1.39 14.48 5.24
C TYR A 22 -0.36 15.26 6.08
N PRO A 23 -0.74 16.03 7.13
CA PRO A 23 0.22 16.72 8.00
C PRO A 23 1.20 15.79 8.76
N PHE A 24 0.92 14.48 8.78
CA PHE A 24 1.72 13.46 9.45
C PHE A 24 2.45 12.54 8.46
N CYS A 25 2.30 12.77 7.16
CA CYS A 25 2.80 11.90 6.10
C CYS A 25 3.78 12.63 5.19
N GLU A 26 4.86 11.94 4.77
CA GLU A 26 5.65 12.33 3.61
C GLU A 26 4.86 12.08 2.32
N ARG A 27 4.06 11.00 2.32
CA ARG A 27 3.23 10.59 1.20
C ARG A 27 2.03 9.79 1.69
N ALA A 28 0.85 10.06 1.14
CA ALA A 28 -0.34 9.25 1.37
C ALA A 28 -1.16 9.17 0.08
N GLU A 29 -1.52 7.96 -0.34
CA GLU A 29 -2.27 7.74 -1.58
C GLU A 29 -3.38 6.71 -1.42
N VAL A 30 -4.47 6.90 -2.18
CA VAL A 30 -5.57 5.96 -2.30
C VAL A 30 -5.10 4.76 -3.12
N ALA A 31 -5.33 3.55 -2.62
CA ALA A 31 -4.99 2.28 -3.27
C ALA A 31 -6.25 1.44 -3.50
N GLY A 32 -6.09 0.12 -3.52
CA GLY A 32 -7.17 -0.84 -3.64
C GLY A 32 -8.04 -0.64 -4.88
N SER A 33 -9.29 -1.09 -4.76
CA SER A 33 -10.31 -1.05 -5.82
C SER A 33 -10.76 0.36 -6.18
N VAL A 34 -10.64 1.34 -5.25
CA VAL A 34 -10.90 2.76 -5.52
C VAL A 34 -9.95 3.25 -6.61
N ARG A 35 -8.64 3.05 -6.44
CA ARG A 35 -7.63 3.44 -7.44
C ARG A 35 -7.77 2.71 -8.78
N ARG A 36 -8.35 1.50 -8.78
CA ARG A 36 -8.65 0.76 -10.02
C ARG A 36 -9.98 1.14 -10.68
N GLY A 37 -10.75 2.06 -10.09
CA GLY A 37 -12.01 2.54 -10.65
C GLY A 37 -13.16 1.54 -10.63
N GLN A 38 -13.19 0.61 -9.65
CA GLN A 38 -14.30 -0.35 -9.56
C GLN A 38 -15.59 0.34 -9.08
N ALA A 39 -16.72 0.01 -9.72
CA ALA A 39 -18.00 0.68 -9.47
C ALA A 39 -18.56 0.47 -8.05
N GLU A 40 -18.41 -0.73 -7.48
CA GLU A 40 -18.90 -1.07 -6.14
C GLU A 40 -17.81 -1.60 -5.21
N LEU A 41 -17.61 -0.92 -4.09
CA LEU A 41 -16.44 -1.07 -3.24
C LEU A 41 -16.83 -1.55 -1.85
N GLY A 42 -16.12 -2.56 -1.33
CA GLY A 42 -16.37 -3.12 0.01
C GLY A 42 -15.48 -2.53 1.11
N ASP A 43 -14.40 -1.87 0.73
CA ASP A 43 -13.41 -1.23 1.59
C ASP A 43 -12.68 -0.10 0.83
N ILE A 44 -12.05 0.78 1.59
CA ILE A 44 -11.14 1.82 1.11
C ILE A 44 -9.75 1.46 1.62
N GLU A 45 -8.76 1.46 0.73
CA GLU A 45 -7.37 1.23 1.09
C GLU A 45 -6.55 2.49 0.90
N ILE A 46 -5.76 2.87 1.91
CA ILE A 46 -4.82 3.99 1.89
C ILE A 46 -3.43 3.45 2.18
N VAL A 47 -2.43 3.88 1.42
CA VAL A 47 -1.01 3.63 1.72
C VAL A 47 -0.39 4.94 2.18
N ALA A 48 0.20 4.95 3.37
CA ALA A 48 0.76 6.13 4.00
C ALA A 48 2.20 5.89 4.42
N GLN A 49 3.11 6.78 4.02
CA GLN A 49 4.47 6.88 4.53
C GLN A 49 4.53 8.07 5.48
N PRO A 50 4.81 7.84 6.77
CA PRO A 50 4.82 8.88 7.77
C PRO A 50 6.01 9.84 7.58
N LEU A 51 5.85 11.07 8.07
CA LEU A 51 6.98 11.94 8.39
C LEU A 51 7.80 11.33 9.52
N THR A 52 9.11 11.30 9.32
CA THR A 52 10.06 10.89 10.35
C THR A 52 10.50 12.10 11.15
N ARG A 53 10.48 11.99 12.48
CA ARG A 53 10.90 13.06 13.40
C ARG A 53 11.99 12.55 14.34
N PRO A 54 13.02 13.34 14.63
CA PRO A 54 14.01 12.96 15.62
C PRO A 54 13.35 12.91 17.00
N VAL A 55 13.64 11.85 17.75
CA VAL A 55 13.31 11.76 19.17
C VAL A 55 14.45 12.42 19.93
N MET A 56 14.15 13.52 20.63
CA MET A 56 15.15 14.26 21.41
C MET A 56 15.21 13.72 22.84
N GLY A 57 16.40 13.32 23.26
CA GLY A 57 16.74 13.05 24.65
C GLY A 57 17.45 14.22 25.31
N LEU A 58 17.80 14.05 26.59
CA LEU A 58 18.49 15.05 27.40
C LEU A 58 19.84 15.50 26.81
N PHE A 59 20.48 14.63 26.01
CA PHE A 59 21.80 14.86 25.42
C PHE A 59 21.78 14.88 23.87
N GLY A 60 20.63 15.15 23.26
CA GLY A 60 20.47 15.21 21.80
C GLY A 60 19.62 14.09 21.21
N PRO A 61 19.62 13.89 19.88
CA PRO A 61 18.78 12.90 19.21
C PRO A 61 19.09 11.47 19.68
N MET A 62 18.06 10.74 20.12
CA MET A 62 18.14 9.34 20.59
C MET A 62 17.54 8.33 19.60
N GLY A 63 16.97 8.80 18.49
CA GLY A 63 16.37 7.96 17.47
C GLY A 63 15.36 8.72 16.63
N GLU A 64 14.51 7.99 15.94
CA GLU A 64 13.47 8.52 15.07
C GLU A 64 12.11 7.92 15.45
N THR A 65 11.06 8.71 15.28
CA THR A 65 9.67 8.29 15.47
C THR A 65 8.82 8.74 14.28
N ASP A 66 7.71 8.04 14.06
CA ASP A 66 6.78 8.38 13.00
C ASP A 66 5.66 9.31 13.49
N ALA A 67 5.40 10.38 12.74
CA ALA A 67 4.40 11.39 13.10
C ALA A 67 2.96 10.82 13.12
N LEU A 68 2.70 9.71 12.42
CA LEU A 68 1.39 9.05 12.40
C LEU A 68 0.98 8.45 13.76
N LEU A 69 1.90 8.31 14.71
CA LEU A 69 1.57 7.95 16.09
C LEU A 69 0.72 9.02 16.79
N ASP A 70 0.87 10.29 16.40
CA ASP A 70 0.14 11.42 16.98
C ASP A 70 -1.26 11.60 16.36
N PHE A 71 -1.55 10.89 15.26
CA PHE A 71 -2.84 11.02 14.59
C PHE A 71 -3.98 10.43 15.45
N PRO A 72 -5.09 11.17 15.66
CA PRO A 72 -6.17 10.71 16.53
C PRO A 72 -7.09 9.70 15.81
N TRP A 73 -6.59 8.48 15.56
CA TRP A 73 -7.28 7.44 14.76
C TRP A 73 -8.75 7.16 15.13
N HIS A 74 -9.10 7.33 16.41
CA HIS A 74 -10.44 7.07 16.94
C HIS A 74 -11.49 8.10 16.50
N THR A 75 -11.08 9.28 16.02
CA THR A 75 -12.02 10.32 15.55
C THR A 75 -12.66 9.96 14.21
N TRP A 76 -12.10 8.97 13.50
CA TRP A 76 -12.56 8.52 12.18
C TRP A 76 -13.52 7.33 12.24
N GLY A 77 -13.80 6.83 13.44
CA GLY A 77 -14.69 5.69 13.67
C GLY A 77 -14.09 4.66 14.62
N ARG A 78 -14.68 3.46 14.61
CA ARG A 78 -14.25 2.40 15.52
C ARG A 78 -12.97 1.74 15.01
N LEU A 79 -11.89 1.86 15.76
CA LEU A 79 -10.63 1.21 15.45
C LEU A 79 -10.73 -0.30 15.69
N VAL A 80 -10.73 -1.08 14.61
CA VAL A 80 -10.84 -2.55 14.62
C VAL A 80 -9.47 -3.20 14.74
N LYS A 81 -8.46 -2.64 14.05
CA LYS A 81 -7.07 -3.09 14.10
C LYS A 81 -6.17 -1.89 14.32
N ASN A 82 -5.23 -2.04 15.25
CA ASN A 82 -4.33 -0.96 15.67
C ASN A 82 -2.85 -1.40 15.63
N GLY A 83 -2.47 -2.21 14.65
CA GLY A 83 -1.08 -2.66 14.50
C GLY A 83 -0.15 -1.51 14.09
N PRO A 84 1.17 -1.66 14.25
CA PRO A 84 2.12 -0.63 13.83
C PRO A 84 1.97 -0.37 12.33
N ARG A 85 2.09 -1.40 11.48
CA ARG A 85 2.07 -1.25 10.00
C ARG A 85 0.67 -1.23 9.37
N TYR A 86 -0.37 -1.44 10.14
CA TYR A 86 -1.72 -1.61 9.62
C TYR A 86 -2.77 -1.16 10.63
N LYS A 87 -3.58 -0.20 10.21
CA LYS A 87 -4.79 0.22 10.92
C LYS A 87 -6.02 -0.19 10.11
N GLN A 88 -7.08 -0.58 10.80
CA GLN A 88 -8.39 -0.75 10.20
C GLN A 88 -9.41 0.01 11.02
N ILE A 89 -10.10 0.96 10.40
CA ILE A 89 -11.16 1.75 11.00
C ILE A 89 -12.48 1.35 10.35
N PHE A 90 -13.50 1.10 11.18
CA PHE A 90 -14.87 0.99 10.70
C PHE A 90 -15.54 2.36 10.87
N THR A 91 -15.75 3.03 9.75
CA THR A 91 -16.27 4.41 9.70
C THR A 91 -17.73 4.46 10.16
N PRO A 92 -18.23 5.61 10.64
CA PRO A 92 -19.64 5.79 11.00
C PRO A 92 -20.62 5.43 9.86
N GLN A 93 -20.19 5.55 8.60
CA GLN A 93 -20.97 5.22 7.41
C GLN A 93 -21.07 3.71 7.13
N GLY A 94 -20.36 2.88 7.91
CA GLY A 94 -20.36 1.42 7.80
C GLY A 94 -19.37 0.87 6.79
N VAL A 95 -18.33 1.63 6.46
CA VAL A 95 -17.29 1.29 5.48
C VAL A 95 -15.99 0.97 6.19
N ALA A 96 -15.29 -0.08 5.77
CA ALA A 96 -13.96 -0.39 6.29
C ALA A 96 -12.91 0.48 5.57
N LEU A 97 -12.12 1.19 6.36
CA LEU A 97 -10.97 1.98 5.93
C LEU A 97 -9.68 1.28 6.43
N ASP A 98 -8.94 0.71 5.49
CA ASP A 98 -7.68 0.01 5.73
C ASP A 98 -6.50 0.94 5.41
N VAL A 99 -5.62 1.16 6.39
CA VAL A 99 -4.46 2.05 6.25
C VAL A 99 -3.18 1.25 6.42
N PHE A 100 -2.40 1.16 5.35
CA PHE A 100 -1.11 0.47 5.31
C PHE A 100 0.01 1.48 5.51
N ILE A 101 0.71 1.36 6.64
CA ILE A 101 1.75 2.32 7.02
C ILE A 101 3.12 1.79 6.62
N VAL A 102 3.76 2.48 5.68
CA VAL A 102 5.08 2.18 5.14
C VAL A 102 6.13 2.66 6.14
N ARG A 103 6.80 1.72 6.79
CA ARG A 103 7.97 1.98 7.64
C ARG A 103 9.15 1.14 7.16
N PRO A 104 10.41 1.59 7.33
CA PRO A 104 11.57 0.77 7.02
C PRO A 104 11.46 -0.65 7.63
N PRO A 105 11.88 -1.70 6.90
CA PRO A 105 12.51 -1.66 5.58
C PRO A 105 11.53 -1.49 4.41
N ALA A 106 10.21 -1.47 4.64
CA ALA A 106 9.22 -1.36 3.59
C ALA A 106 9.39 -0.08 2.76
N GLN A 107 9.09 -0.16 1.46
CA GLN A 107 9.21 0.97 0.55
C GLN A 107 7.87 1.26 -0.12
N PHE A 108 7.58 2.55 -0.33
CA PHE A 108 6.27 2.99 -0.79
C PHE A 108 5.91 2.38 -2.13
N GLY A 109 6.84 2.33 -3.09
CA GLY A 109 6.60 1.78 -4.42
C GLY A 109 6.06 0.36 -4.39
N LEU A 110 6.71 -0.55 -3.65
CA LEU A 110 6.26 -1.94 -3.57
C LEU A 110 4.93 -2.06 -2.82
N VAL A 111 4.81 -1.43 -1.65
CA VAL A 111 3.58 -1.50 -0.83
C VAL A 111 2.40 -0.93 -1.62
N PHE A 112 2.59 0.21 -2.29
CA PHE A 112 1.54 0.85 -3.08
C PHE A 112 1.12 -0.01 -4.29
N LEU A 113 2.08 -0.64 -4.98
CA LEU A 113 1.79 -1.57 -6.07
C LEU A 113 0.93 -2.74 -5.61
N ILE A 114 1.33 -3.42 -4.53
CA ILE A 114 0.63 -4.63 -4.04
C ILE A 114 -0.69 -4.31 -3.34
N ARG A 115 -0.85 -3.12 -2.73
CA ARG A 115 -2.12 -2.70 -2.13
C ARG A 115 -3.09 -2.14 -3.18
N THR A 116 -2.59 -1.64 -4.30
CA THR A 116 -3.45 -1.27 -5.43
C THR A 116 -4.11 -2.49 -6.08
N GLY A 117 -3.45 -3.65 -6.11
CA GLY A 117 -4.08 -4.88 -6.59
C GLY A 117 -4.35 -4.95 -8.10
N PRO A 118 -5.24 -5.86 -8.54
CA PRO A 118 -6.03 -6.80 -7.74
C PRO A 118 -5.19 -7.89 -7.05
N ALA A 119 -5.79 -8.66 -6.14
CA ALA A 119 -5.06 -9.64 -5.30
C ALA A 119 -4.17 -10.61 -6.11
N ASP A 120 -4.64 -11.09 -7.25
CA ASP A 120 -3.85 -11.97 -8.11
C ASP A 120 -2.67 -11.27 -8.80
N PHE A 121 -2.83 -10.01 -9.19
CA PHE A 121 -1.72 -9.19 -9.69
C PHE A 121 -0.68 -8.97 -8.59
N SER A 122 -1.11 -8.60 -7.38
CA SER A 122 -0.22 -8.43 -6.23
C SER A 122 0.54 -9.72 -5.90
N ARG A 123 -0.16 -10.86 -5.90
CA ARG A 123 0.45 -12.18 -5.68
C ARG A 123 1.45 -12.51 -6.78
N TRP A 124 1.12 -12.22 -8.04
CA TRP A 124 2.03 -12.43 -9.17
C TRP A 124 3.30 -11.57 -9.04
N VAL A 125 3.17 -10.28 -8.71
CA VAL A 125 4.28 -9.33 -8.49
C VAL A 125 5.31 -9.86 -7.49
N VAL A 126 4.86 -10.45 -6.38
CA VAL A 126 5.76 -10.92 -5.30
C VAL A 126 6.22 -12.36 -5.47
N THR A 127 5.66 -13.09 -6.44
CA THR A 127 6.00 -14.51 -6.69
C THR A 127 7.21 -14.60 -7.63
N PRO A 128 8.23 -15.43 -7.33
CA PRO A 128 9.36 -15.66 -8.23
C PRO A 128 8.94 -16.18 -9.60
N ARG A 129 9.63 -15.77 -10.68
CA ARG A 129 9.40 -16.24 -12.06
C ARG A 129 9.47 -17.76 -12.20
N ARG A 130 10.40 -18.41 -11.51
CA ARG A 130 10.50 -19.89 -11.44
C ARG A 130 9.27 -20.58 -10.81
N LYS A 131 8.37 -19.82 -10.19
CA LYS A 131 7.08 -20.27 -9.63
C LYS A 131 5.88 -19.67 -10.38
N GLY A 132 6.08 -19.13 -11.58
CA GLY A 132 5.01 -18.53 -12.40
C GLY A 132 4.62 -17.09 -12.03
N GLY A 133 5.44 -16.39 -11.25
CA GLY A 133 5.22 -14.97 -10.92
C GLY A 133 6.04 -13.99 -11.77
N GLY A 134 6.01 -12.71 -11.39
CA GLY A 134 6.73 -11.62 -12.08
C GLY A 134 8.13 -11.33 -11.52
N LEU A 135 8.36 -11.65 -10.25
CA LEU A 135 9.59 -11.29 -9.55
C LEU A 135 10.81 -12.07 -10.10
N PRO A 136 11.91 -11.43 -10.50
CA PRO A 136 13.14 -12.14 -10.86
C PRO A 136 13.53 -13.18 -9.80
N SER A 137 13.84 -14.41 -10.22
CA SER A 137 13.94 -15.57 -9.31
C SER A 137 15.06 -15.49 -8.27
N HIS A 138 16.04 -14.60 -8.47
CA HIS A 138 17.13 -14.34 -7.53
C HIS A 138 16.78 -13.28 -6.46
N LEU A 139 15.59 -12.66 -6.57
CA LEU A 139 15.07 -11.68 -5.64
C LEU A 139 14.01 -12.30 -4.72
N ARG A 140 13.75 -11.63 -3.60
CA ARG A 140 12.65 -11.97 -2.70
C ARG A 140 11.95 -10.72 -2.21
N VAL A 141 10.65 -10.83 -1.93
CA VAL A 141 9.90 -9.81 -1.20
C VAL A 141 9.81 -10.21 0.26
N ARG A 142 10.19 -9.30 1.18
CA ARG A 142 10.07 -9.48 2.62
C ARG A 142 9.85 -8.12 3.28
N ASP A 143 8.95 -8.06 4.26
CA ASP A 143 8.69 -6.86 5.08
C ASP A 143 8.33 -5.60 4.25
N GLY A 144 7.65 -5.79 3.12
CA GLY A 144 7.24 -4.69 2.24
C GLY A 144 8.36 -4.11 1.37
N ALA A 145 9.48 -4.82 1.21
CA ALA A 145 10.59 -4.44 0.34
C ALA A 145 11.07 -5.59 -0.55
N ILE A 146 11.75 -5.25 -1.65
CA ILE A 146 12.44 -6.22 -2.52
C ILE A 146 13.89 -6.35 -2.06
N TRP A 147 14.39 -7.57 -1.96
CA TRP A 147 15.73 -7.88 -1.48
C TRP A 147 16.52 -8.72 -2.49
N GLN A 148 17.81 -8.43 -2.57
CA GLN A 148 18.83 -9.25 -3.22
C GLN A 148 19.90 -9.58 -2.17
N GLY A 149 20.15 -10.86 -1.88
CA GLY A 149 21.09 -11.20 -0.79
C GLY A 149 20.65 -10.54 0.52
N ASN A 150 21.45 -9.71 1.16
CA ASN A 150 21.04 -8.98 2.38
C ASN A 150 20.69 -7.51 2.13
N GLU A 151 20.64 -7.08 0.87
CA GLU A 151 20.44 -5.70 0.50
C GLU A 151 19.01 -5.46 0.03
N VAL A 152 18.46 -4.30 0.41
CA VAL A 152 17.16 -3.83 -0.08
C VAL A 152 17.39 -3.15 -1.43
N ILE A 153 16.66 -3.60 -2.45
CA ILE A 153 16.63 -2.91 -3.75
C ILE A 153 15.76 -1.66 -3.62
N PRO A 154 16.27 -0.46 -3.94
CA PRO A 154 15.49 0.77 -3.89
C PRO A 154 14.27 0.75 -4.82
N THR A 155 13.08 0.85 -4.23
CA THR A 155 11.79 0.93 -4.91
C THR A 155 10.88 2.02 -4.28
N PRO A 156 11.31 3.30 -4.29
CA PRO A 156 10.52 4.39 -3.73
C PRO A 156 9.20 4.63 -4.50
N THR A 157 9.15 4.29 -5.79
CA THR A 157 7.94 4.44 -6.62
C THR A 157 7.50 3.12 -7.28
N GLU A 158 6.24 3.06 -7.76
CA GLU A 158 5.79 1.89 -8.53
C GLU A 158 6.60 1.70 -9.81
N ALA A 159 7.04 2.79 -10.45
CA ALA A 159 7.87 2.73 -11.66
C ALA A 159 9.19 2.00 -11.42
N ASP A 160 9.79 2.17 -10.23
CA ASP A 160 11.00 1.44 -9.85
C ASP A 160 10.72 -0.06 -9.68
N VAL A 161 9.56 -0.41 -9.13
CA VAL A 161 9.14 -1.81 -9.02
C VAL A 161 8.94 -2.42 -10.41
N PHE A 162 8.24 -1.73 -11.32
CA PHE A 162 8.08 -2.19 -12.71
C PHE A 162 9.43 -2.40 -13.41
N ARG A 163 10.40 -1.50 -13.19
CA ARG A 163 11.76 -1.65 -13.70
C ARG A 163 12.45 -2.90 -13.16
N VAL A 164 12.33 -3.19 -11.86
CA VAL A 164 12.85 -4.44 -11.25
C VAL A 164 12.17 -5.67 -11.85
N LEU A 165 10.87 -5.59 -12.15
CA LEU A 165 10.13 -6.66 -12.81
C LEU A 165 10.44 -6.79 -14.31
N GLY A 166 11.16 -5.85 -14.91
CA GLY A 166 11.44 -5.80 -16.35
C GLY A 166 10.18 -5.56 -17.18
N LEU A 167 9.29 -4.69 -16.71
CA LEU A 167 8.02 -4.35 -17.35
C LEU A 167 7.89 -2.84 -17.54
N ASP A 168 7.08 -2.46 -18.53
CA ASP A 168 6.51 -1.12 -18.60
C ASP A 168 5.46 -0.89 -17.49
N PRO A 169 5.25 0.36 -17.05
CA PRO A 169 4.22 0.67 -16.07
C PRO A 169 2.82 0.26 -16.53
N ILE A 170 2.12 -0.54 -15.71
CA ILE A 170 0.75 -0.99 -15.99
C ILE A 170 -0.24 -0.09 -15.23
N PRO A 171 -1.16 0.62 -15.93
CA PRO A 171 -2.18 1.44 -15.30
C PRO A 171 -3.02 0.65 -14.29
N PRO A 172 -3.39 1.22 -13.13
CA PRO A 172 -4.15 0.51 -12.10
C PRO A 172 -5.41 -0.22 -12.59
N ALA A 173 -6.19 0.42 -13.48
CA ALA A 173 -7.41 -0.14 -14.04
C ALA A 173 -7.17 -1.35 -14.98
N GLU A 174 -5.96 -1.47 -15.54
CA GLU A 174 -5.59 -2.53 -16.50
C GLU A 174 -4.90 -3.72 -15.84
N ARG A 175 -4.58 -3.62 -14.54
CA ARG A 175 -3.83 -4.67 -13.82
C ARG A 175 -4.59 -5.99 -13.80
N LYS A 176 -4.02 -6.96 -14.51
CA LYS A 176 -4.45 -8.35 -14.56
C LYS A 176 -3.23 -9.25 -14.33
N PRO A 177 -3.38 -10.44 -13.74
CA PRO A 177 -2.29 -11.41 -13.71
C PRO A 177 -1.86 -11.80 -15.13
N LEU A 178 -0.57 -11.62 -15.47
CA LEU A 178 -0.06 -11.82 -16.84
C LEU A 178 0.04 -13.29 -17.30
N TRP A 179 -0.11 -14.27 -16.40
CA TRP A 179 -0.20 -15.69 -16.83
C TRP A 179 -1.47 -16.02 -17.63
N TRP A 180 -2.36 -15.03 -17.82
CA TRP A 180 -3.45 -15.10 -18.80
C TRP A 180 -2.93 -15.03 -20.24
N SER A 181 -1.90 -14.21 -20.51
CA SER A 181 -1.34 -14.03 -21.86
C SER A 181 -0.47 -15.21 -22.33
N ALA A 182 0.05 -16.02 -21.40
CA ALA A 182 0.82 -17.23 -21.73
C ALA A 182 -0.06 -18.42 -22.18
N LYS A 183 -1.39 -18.33 -22.02
CA LYS A 183 -2.34 -19.37 -22.47
C LYS A 183 -2.92 -19.11 -23.86
N GLU A 184 -2.64 -17.97 -24.47
CA GLU A 184 -3.11 -17.63 -25.83
C GLU A 184 -2.09 -17.97 -26.92
N HIS A 185 -0.94 -18.54 -26.54
CA HIS A 185 0.14 -18.94 -27.46
C HIS A 185 0.65 -20.38 -27.25
N VAL A 186 -0.19 -21.28 -26.74
CA VAL A 186 0.05 -22.73 -26.75
C VAL A 186 -1.13 -23.44 -27.38
#